data_AF-A0A498SL69-F1
#
_entry.id   AF-A0A498SL69-F1
#
_cell.length_a   1.000
_cell.length_b   1.000
_cell.length_c   1.000
_cell.angle_alpha   90.00
_cell.angle_beta   90.00
_cell.angle_gamma   90.00
#
_symmetry.space_group_name_H-M   'P 1'
#
loop_
_entity.id
_entity.type
_entity.pdbx_description
1 polymer ?
#
loop_
_entity_poly.entity_id
_entity_poly.type
_entity_poly.pdbx_seq_one_letter_code
_entity_poly.pdbx_strand_id
1 'polypeptide(L)'
;MVTRLWKYPLIKACVAGSTGYLAVGLVDSVDSSPVLDDDEKWRKYRSDFYEFYFKFADIIGKRRYIEEQYRQNIPSGSYLRCAVDSLEKAHQIIRFDSDDRLRRKILRKAHRYAIKAAAVEEDEDLRAETHKWYGLIMLKRSKYGNREKRLLKAINELEKALVTDSIDPQIWYYLGVAKYELGEYQQAIDCHLRANKLKQSECPQNQYHLGLAQKQLNTPKSRLDACNAFKQVLTKHCDSIADTVIRHAAVKEFRECEEYL
;
A
#
# COMPACT_ATOMS: atom_id res chain seq x y z
N MET A 1 -7.59 -7.70 -50.78
CA MET A 1 -8.24 -6.38 -50.65
C MET A 1 -9.18 -6.41 -49.47
N VAL A 2 -9.04 -5.45 -48.57
CA VAL A 2 -9.84 -5.23 -47.36
C VAL A 2 -11.27 -4.84 -47.73
N THR A 3 -12.18 -4.95 -46.75
CA THR A 3 -13.46 -4.22 -46.59
C THR A 3 -14.67 -4.88 -47.28
N ARG A 4 -15.90 -4.89 -46.76
CA ARG A 4 -16.64 -4.00 -45.83
C ARG A 4 -17.96 -4.72 -45.49
N LEU A 5 -18.66 -4.31 -44.42
CA LEU A 5 -20.05 -4.65 -44.01
C LEU A 5 -20.23 -5.63 -42.84
N TRP A 6 -19.71 -5.27 -41.67
CA TRP A 6 -20.19 -5.76 -40.36
C TRP A 6 -20.90 -4.60 -39.65
N LYS A 7 -22.16 -4.38 -40.04
CA LYS A 7 -23.02 -3.27 -39.63
C LYS A 7 -24.32 -3.85 -39.02
N TYR A 8 -24.51 -3.64 -37.71
CA TYR A 8 -25.78 -3.65 -36.95
C TYR A 8 -26.26 -4.99 -36.30
N PRO A 9 -27.18 -4.98 -35.30
CA PRO A 9 -26.91 -4.74 -33.87
C PRO A 9 -27.75 -5.66 -32.94
N LEU A 10 -28.13 -6.86 -33.38
CA LEU A 10 -29.21 -7.67 -32.79
C LEU A 10 -28.77 -8.84 -31.88
N ILE A 11 -27.48 -9.09 -31.71
CA ILE A 11 -26.97 -10.03 -30.67
C ILE A 11 -26.89 -9.32 -29.29
N LYS A 12 -27.66 -8.24 -29.12
CA LYS A 12 -27.66 -7.36 -27.94
C LYS A 12 -28.65 -7.77 -26.82
N ALA A 13 -29.48 -8.81 -26.97
CA ALA A 13 -30.60 -8.99 -26.03
C ALA A 13 -30.65 -10.28 -25.19
N CYS A 14 -30.11 -11.43 -25.62
CA CYS A 14 -30.42 -12.71 -24.93
C CYS A 14 -29.24 -13.47 -24.31
N VAL A 15 -28.00 -12.99 -24.45
CA VAL A 15 -26.81 -13.71 -23.94
C VAL A 15 -26.37 -13.20 -22.55
N ALA A 16 -26.98 -12.12 -22.06
CA ALA A 16 -26.62 -11.41 -20.82
C ALA A 16 -26.99 -12.12 -19.50
N GLY A 17 -27.70 -13.25 -19.51
CA GLY A 17 -28.13 -13.93 -18.28
C GLY A 17 -27.19 -15.04 -17.80
N SER A 18 -26.69 -15.88 -18.71
CA SER A 18 -26.03 -17.15 -18.35
C SER A 18 -24.55 -17.24 -18.75
N THR A 19 -24.12 -16.53 -19.80
CA THR A 19 -22.70 -16.53 -20.22
C THR A 19 -21.85 -15.48 -19.51
N GLY A 20 -22.46 -14.61 -18.71
CA GLY A 20 -21.72 -13.67 -17.85
C GLY A 20 -20.87 -14.37 -16.80
N TYR A 21 -21.20 -15.62 -16.44
CA TYR A 21 -20.44 -16.41 -15.47
C TYR A 21 -19.21 -17.11 -16.08
N LEU A 22 -19.29 -17.48 -17.37
CA LEU A 22 -18.20 -18.19 -18.06
C LEU A 22 -17.20 -17.23 -18.75
N ALA A 23 -17.60 -15.99 -19.06
CA ALA A 23 -16.71 -15.00 -19.66
C ALA A 23 -15.73 -14.35 -18.66
N VAL A 24 -15.89 -14.56 -17.35
CA VAL A 24 -15.00 -13.99 -16.30
C VAL A 24 -13.57 -14.54 -16.37
N GLY A 25 -13.36 -15.68 -17.04
CA GLY A 25 -12.02 -16.24 -17.27
C GLY A 25 -11.27 -15.71 -18.50
N LEU A 26 -11.94 -14.99 -19.41
CA LEU A 26 -11.38 -14.64 -20.73
C LEU A 26 -11.28 -13.14 -21.02
N VAL A 27 -11.89 -12.27 -20.20
CA VAL A 27 -11.79 -10.82 -20.36
C VAL A 27 -10.60 -10.30 -19.55
N ASP A 28 -9.42 -10.65 -20.04
CA ASP A 28 -8.15 -10.37 -19.39
C ASP A 28 -7.56 -8.98 -19.77
N SER A 29 -8.35 -8.05 -20.32
CA SER A 29 -7.82 -6.82 -20.93
C SER A 29 -8.64 -5.54 -20.81
N VAL A 30 -9.82 -5.54 -20.17
CA VAL A 30 -10.62 -4.30 -20.02
C VAL A 30 -9.97 -3.31 -19.03
N ASP A 31 -9.21 -3.80 -18.04
CA ASP A 31 -8.57 -2.96 -16.99
C ASP A 31 -7.17 -2.41 -17.37
N SER A 32 -6.67 -2.74 -18.56
CA SER A 32 -5.37 -2.29 -19.08
C SER A 32 -5.47 -1.27 -20.20
N SER A 33 -6.69 -0.94 -20.67
CA SER A 33 -6.88 0.04 -21.73
C SER A 33 -6.90 1.47 -21.16
N PRO A 34 -5.93 2.34 -21.52
CA PRO A 34 -5.93 3.76 -21.14
C PRO A 34 -7.22 4.48 -21.54
N VAL A 35 -7.80 4.08 -22.68
CA VAL A 35 -9.02 4.66 -23.28
C VAL A 35 -10.24 4.55 -22.35
N LEU A 36 -10.28 3.53 -21.49
CA LEU A 36 -11.39 3.29 -20.57
C LEU A 36 -11.21 3.97 -19.20
N ASP A 37 -10.05 4.56 -18.94
CA ASP A 37 -9.78 5.35 -17.73
C ASP A 37 -10.04 6.85 -17.96
N ASP A 38 -10.09 7.32 -19.21
CA ASP A 38 -10.37 8.72 -19.56
C ASP A 38 -11.87 9.06 -19.51
N ASP A 39 -12.74 8.10 -19.86
CA ASP A 39 -14.19 8.29 -19.95
C ASP A 39 -14.91 8.09 -18.59
N GLU A 40 -15.54 9.15 -18.11
CA GLU A 40 -16.17 9.23 -16.79
C GLU A 40 -17.30 8.22 -16.57
N LYS A 41 -18.06 7.93 -17.63
CA LYS A 41 -19.18 6.99 -17.57
C LYS A 41 -18.70 5.56 -17.28
N TRP A 42 -17.61 5.15 -17.92
CA TRP A 42 -17.00 3.83 -17.71
C TRP A 42 -16.30 3.70 -16.36
N ARG A 43 -15.79 4.81 -15.80
CA ARG A 43 -15.30 4.83 -14.41
C ARG A 43 -16.42 4.58 -13.40
N LYS A 44 -17.61 5.14 -13.63
CA LYS A 44 -18.78 5.01 -12.75
C LYS A 44 -19.34 3.58 -12.74
N TYR A 45 -19.64 3.01 -13.90
CA TYR A 45 -20.13 1.62 -14.01
C TYR A 45 -19.17 0.59 -13.38
N ARG A 46 -17.86 0.81 -13.50
CA ARG A 46 -16.84 -0.06 -12.90
C ARG A 46 -16.82 0.06 -11.36
N SER A 47 -17.09 1.26 -10.83
CA SER A 47 -17.21 1.49 -9.38
C SER A 47 -18.41 0.73 -8.80
N ASP A 48 -19.56 0.81 -9.47
CA ASP A 48 -20.82 0.23 -9.00
C ASP A 48 -20.78 -1.31 -9.00
N PHE A 49 -20.14 -1.91 -10.01
CA PHE A 49 -19.93 -3.37 -10.08
C PHE A 49 -19.12 -3.90 -8.89
N TYR A 50 -18.03 -3.22 -8.52
CA TYR A 50 -17.22 -3.65 -7.38
C TYR A 50 -17.96 -3.47 -6.06
N GLU A 51 -18.76 -2.42 -5.91
CA GLU A 51 -19.58 -2.22 -4.71
C GLU A 51 -20.55 -3.40 -4.48
N PHE A 52 -21.19 -3.88 -5.53
CA PHE A 52 -22.06 -5.07 -5.49
C PHE A 52 -21.29 -6.35 -5.13
N TYR A 53 -20.15 -6.59 -5.79
CA TYR A 53 -19.31 -7.77 -5.52
C TYR A 53 -18.80 -7.82 -4.07
N PHE A 54 -18.45 -6.67 -3.47
CA PHE A 54 -17.95 -6.63 -2.09
C PHE A 54 -19.07 -6.77 -1.05
N LYS A 55 -20.28 -6.25 -1.30
CA LYS A 55 -21.46 -6.57 -0.48
C LYS A 55 -21.74 -8.08 -0.46
N PHE A 56 -21.52 -8.76 -1.59
CA PHE A 56 -21.68 -10.21 -1.69
C PHE A 56 -20.58 -10.99 -0.96
N ALA A 57 -19.32 -10.52 -1.01
CA ALA A 57 -18.20 -11.15 -0.30
C ALA A 57 -18.31 -11.03 1.23
N ASP A 58 -18.94 -9.97 1.74
CA ASP A 58 -19.16 -9.74 3.18
C ASP A 58 -20.19 -10.73 3.77
N ILE A 59 -21.11 -11.23 2.95
CA ILE A 59 -22.08 -12.28 3.31
C ILE A 59 -21.37 -13.63 3.55
N ILE A 60 -20.18 -13.87 2.99
CA ILE A 60 -19.46 -15.16 3.03
C ILE A 60 -18.50 -15.30 4.24
N GLY A 61 -18.42 -14.28 5.12
CA GLY A 61 -18.05 -14.50 6.52
C GLY A 61 -16.57 -14.81 6.86
N LYS A 62 -15.60 -14.54 5.99
CA LYS A 62 -14.15 -14.64 6.33
C LYS A 62 -13.55 -13.28 6.72
N ARG A 63 -14.03 -12.66 7.81
CA ARG A 63 -13.49 -11.39 8.34
C ARG A 63 -13.64 -11.34 9.86
N ARG A 64 -12.68 -11.86 10.63
CA ARG A 64 -12.74 -11.72 12.10
C ARG A 64 -11.48 -11.20 12.79
N TYR A 65 -10.29 -11.30 12.20
CA TYR A 65 -9.07 -11.11 13.01
C TYR A 65 -8.43 -9.71 12.96
N ILE A 66 -8.71 -8.88 11.94
CA ILE A 66 -8.02 -7.58 11.77
C ILE A 66 -8.96 -6.39 12.02
N GLU A 67 -10.28 -6.61 11.89
CA GLU A 67 -11.26 -5.54 12.11
C GLU A 67 -11.28 -5.04 13.56
N GLU A 68 -10.88 -5.83 14.54
CA GLU A 68 -10.93 -5.45 15.97
C GLU A 68 -9.97 -4.31 16.34
N GLN A 69 -8.82 -4.15 15.65
CA GLN A 69 -7.87 -3.06 15.95
C GLN A 69 -8.23 -1.73 15.28
N TYR A 70 -8.93 -1.74 14.14
CA TYR A 70 -9.26 -0.53 13.36
C TYR A 70 -10.71 -0.05 13.51
N ARG A 71 -11.58 -0.86 14.13
CA ARG A 71 -13.01 -0.57 14.29
C ARG A 71 -13.35 0.61 15.19
N GLN A 72 -12.37 1.21 15.88
CA GLN A 72 -12.74 2.04 17.01
C GLN A 72 -13.46 3.35 16.65
N ASN A 73 -13.37 3.93 15.44
CA ASN A 73 -14.11 5.19 15.15
C ASN A 73 -14.47 5.51 13.66
N ILE A 74 -14.30 4.63 12.66
CA ILE A 74 -14.57 5.03 11.24
C ILE A 74 -16.01 4.74 10.82
N PRO A 75 -16.81 5.75 10.39
CA PRO A 75 -18.19 5.56 9.94
C PRO A 75 -18.31 4.52 8.83
N SER A 76 -19.32 3.64 8.94
CA SER A 76 -19.65 2.66 7.90
C SER A 76 -20.12 3.39 6.63
N GLY A 77 -19.21 3.59 5.67
CA GLY A 77 -19.51 4.31 4.43
C GLY A 77 -18.40 5.27 3.96
N SER A 78 -17.45 5.58 4.84
CA SER A 78 -16.33 6.48 4.50
C SER A 78 -15.47 5.95 3.36
N TYR A 79 -15.05 6.83 2.44
CA TYR A 79 -14.09 6.46 1.40
C TYR A 79 -12.73 6.09 1.99
N LEU A 80 -12.37 6.67 3.14
CA LEU A 80 -11.14 6.34 3.85
C LEU A 80 -11.14 4.88 4.27
N ARG A 81 -12.23 4.41 4.90
CA ARG A 81 -12.40 3.01 5.28
C ARG A 81 -12.24 2.08 4.08
N CYS A 82 -12.88 2.42 2.96
CA CYS A 82 -12.76 1.64 1.73
C CYS A 82 -11.32 1.60 1.20
N ALA A 83 -10.56 2.67 1.36
CA ALA A 83 -9.15 2.74 0.96
C ALA A 83 -8.28 1.82 1.84
N VAL A 84 -8.48 1.86 3.17
CA VAL A 84 -7.78 1.04 4.16
C VAL A 84 -8.10 -0.44 3.95
N ASP A 85 -9.37 -0.82 3.86
CA ASP A 85 -9.79 -2.20 3.59
C ASP A 85 -9.18 -2.76 2.30
N SER A 86 -9.11 -1.93 1.26
CA SER A 86 -8.48 -2.31 -0.01
C SER A 86 -6.98 -2.49 0.15
N LEU A 87 -6.32 -1.61 0.91
CA LEU A 87 -4.90 -1.73 1.21
C LEU A 87 -4.60 -3.01 2.01
N GLU A 88 -5.42 -3.35 3.00
CA GLU A 88 -5.28 -4.59 3.78
C GLU A 88 -5.42 -5.84 2.92
N LYS A 89 -6.43 -5.87 2.04
CA LYS A 89 -6.61 -6.95 1.05
C LYS A 89 -5.36 -7.09 0.18
N ALA A 90 -4.76 -5.98 -0.24
CA ALA A 90 -3.51 -6.03 -0.98
C ALA A 90 -2.39 -6.68 -0.13
N HIS A 91 -2.29 -6.37 1.17
CA HIS A 91 -1.29 -6.95 2.07
C HIS A 91 -1.47 -8.45 2.29
N GLN A 92 -2.70 -8.94 2.43
CA GLN A 92 -2.96 -10.37 2.58
C GLN A 92 -2.51 -11.19 1.37
N ILE A 93 -2.50 -10.58 0.18
CA ILE A 93 -2.09 -11.24 -1.06
C ILE A 93 -0.58 -11.56 -1.07
N ILE A 94 0.28 -10.89 -0.27
CA ILE A 94 1.77 -10.97 -0.32
C ILE A 94 2.39 -12.39 -0.20
N ARG A 95 1.62 -13.46 0.04
CA ARG A 95 2.13 -14.84 0.08
C ARG A 95 2.98 -15.17 -1.16
N PHE A 96 4.06 -15.93 -0.94
CA PHE A 96 5.26 -16.09 -1.78
C PHE A 96 5.04 -16.41 -3.28
N ASP A 97 3.84 -16.84 -3.68
CA ASP A 97 3.44 -17.18 -5.06
C ASP A 97 2.35 -16.26 -5.66
N SER A 98 2.04 -15.12 -5.03
CA SER A 98 0.85 -14.35 -5.40
C SER A 98 0.96 -13.58 -6.71
N ASP A 99 -0.13 -13.59 -7.48
CA ASP A 99 -0.30 -12.77 -8.67
C ASP A 99 -0.11 -11.28 -8.35
N ASP A 100 1.09 -10.77 -8.63
CA ASP A 100 1.46 -9.35 -8.47
C ASP A 100 0.50 -8.44 -9.27
N ARG A 101 -0.17 -9.01 -10.30
CA ARG A 101 -1.24 -8.38 -11.08
C ARG A 101 -2.49 -8.09 -10.27
N LEU A 102 -2.98 -9.02 -9.44
CA LEU A 102 -4.17 -8.83 -8.61
C LEU A 102 -3.91 -7.79 -7.52
N ARG A 103 -2.75 -7.87 -6.86
CA ARG A 103 -2.30 -6.88 -5.88
C ARG A 103 -2.23 -5.48 -6.48
N ARG A 104 -1.68 -5.35 -7.70
CA ARG A 104 -1.64 -4.08 -8.43
C ARG A 104 -3.04 -3.53 -8.70
N LYS A 105 -4.01 -4.37 -9.09
CA LYS A 105 -5.42 -3.95 -9.30
C LYS A 105 -6.04 -3.42 -8.01
N ILE A 106 -5.87 -4.14 -6.90
CA ILE A 106 -6.43 -3.75 -5.60
C ILE A 106 -5.79 -2.46 -5.10
N LEU A 107 -4.48 -2.28 -5.26
CA LEU A 107 -3.82 -1.02 -4.89
C LEU A 107 -4.26 0.16 -5.74
N ARG A 108 -4.59 -0.04 -7.03
CA ARG A 108 -5.23 1.02 -7.85
C ARG A 108 -6.61 1.37 -7.29
N LYS A 109 -7.38 0.38 -6.83
CA LYS A 109 -8.68 0.60 -6.20
C LYS A 109 -8.53 1.41 -4.90
N ALA A 110 -7.61 1.01 -4.03
CA ALA A 110 -7.27 1.74 -2.80
C ALA A 110 -6.90 3.19 -3.10
N HIS A 111 -6.09 3.43 -4.15
CA HIS A 111 -5.71 4.78 -4.56
C HIS A 111 -6.92 5.61 -5.01
N ARG A 112 -7.86 5.03 -5.77
CA ARG A 112 -9.09 5.74 -6.17
C ARG A 112 -9.92 6.15 -4.96
N TYR A 113 -10.04 5.28 -3.96
CA TYR A 113 -10.74 5.63 -2.73
C TYR A 113 -10.00 6.68 -1.91
N ALA A 114 -8.67 6.62 -1.82
CA ALA A 114 -7.89 7.65 -1.14
C ALA A 114 -8.05 9.04 -1.79
N ILE A 115 -8.11 9.11 -3.13
CA ILE A 115 -8.42 10.37 -3.83
C ILE A 115 -9.82 10.87 -3.48
N LYS A 116 -10.82 9.97 -3.48
CA LYS A 116 -12.20 10.34 -3.13
C LYS A 116 -12.31 10.81 -1.69
N ALA A 117 -11.66 10.13 -0.75
CA ALA A 117 -11.61 10.51 0.65
C ALA A 117 -10.97 11.90 0.82
N ALA A 118 -9.87 12.17 0.12
CA ALA A 118 -9.20 13.48 0.21
C ALA A 118 -10.04 14.63 -0.39
N ALA A 119 -10.97 14.36 -1.31
CA ALA A 119 -11.71 15.39 -2.05
C ALA A 119 -13.18 15.54 -1.63
N VAL A 120 -13.84 14.46 -1.24
CA VAL A 120 -15.29 14.37 -1.06
C VAL A 120 -15.69 14.16 0.40
N GLU A 121 -14.81 13.60 1.24
CA GLU A 121 -15.16 13.33 2.64
C GLU A 121 -15.45 14.66 3.36
N GLU A 122 -16.62 14.78 3.97
CA GLU A 122 -17.10 16.01 4.62
C GLU A 122 -16.37 16.27 5.95
N ASP A 123 -16.08 15.20 6.69
CA ASP A 123 -15.37 15.23 7.96
C ASP A 123 -13.90 15.63 7.77
N GLU A 124 -13.51 16.74 8.39
CA GLU A 124 -12.17 17.30 8.28
C GLU A 124 -11.10 16.42 8.93
N ASP A 125 -11.44 15.74 10.04
CA ASP A 125 -10.51 14.87 10.75
C ASP A 125 -10.20 13.63 9.90
N LEU A 126 -11.24 13.01 9.31
CA LEU A 126 -11.06 11.90 8.37
C LEU A 126 -10.29 12.32 7.12
N ARG A 127 -10.50 13.54 6.61
CA ARG A 127 -9.74 14.07 5.47
C ARG A 127 -8.27 14.24 5.82
N ALA A 128 -7.96 14.70 7.02
CA ALA A 128 -6.59 14.83 7.48
C ALA A 128 -5.91 13.46 7.64
N GLU A 129 -6.59 12.49 8.27
CA GLU A 129 -6.10 11.11 8.40
C GLU A 129 -5.91 10.43 7.04
N THR A 130 -6.71 10.79 6.04
CA THR A 130 -6.62 10.24 4.69
C THR A 130 -5.23 10.45 4.09
N HIS A 131 -4.56 11.56 4.38
CA HIS A 131 -3.23 11.84 3.84
C HIS A 131 -2.18 10.80 4.28
N LYS A 132 -2.26 10.28 5.51
CA LYS A 132 -1.40 9.19 6.01
C LYS A 132 -1.58 7.94 5.17
N TRP A 133 -2.82 7.49 5.01
CA TRP A 133 -3.15 6.27 4.27
C TRP A 133 -2.89 6.41 2.78
N TYR A 134 -3.12 7.60 2.22
CA TYR A 134 -2.81 7.91 0.84
C TYR A 134 -1.31 7.81 0.58
N GLY A 135 -0.49 8.41 1.46
CA GLY A 135 0.96 8.27 1.43
C GLY A 135 1.41 6.81 1.40
N LEU A 136 0.87 5.99 2.32
CA LEU A 136 1.15 4.56 2.39
C LEU A 136 0.73 3.79 1.12
N ILE A 137 -0.47 4.07 0.58
CA ILE A 137 -0.95 3.47 -0.66
C ILE A 137 -0.01 3.80 -1.82
N MET A 138 0.45 5.05 -1.91
CA MET A 138 1.37 5.47 -2.97
C MET A 138 2.75 4.83 -2.82
N LEU A 139 3.24 4.69 -1.58
CA LEU A 139 4.46 3.96 -1.27
C LEU A 139 4.37 2.51 -1.73
N LYS A 140 3.29 1.79 -1.41
CA LYS A 140 3.10 0.40 -1.88
C LYS A 140 2.93 0.31 -3.40
N ARG A 141 2.36 1.34 -4.03
CA ARG A 141 2.22 1.41 -5.49
C ARG A 141 3.50 1.77 -6.22
N SER A 142 4.51 2.33 -5.54
CA SER A 142 5.81 2.65 -6.14
C SER A 142 6.49 1.44 -6.77
N LYS A 143 6.24 0.23 -6.23
CA LYS A 143 6.64 -1.06 -6.81
C LYS A 143 6.16 -1.25 -8.27
N TYR A 144 5.07 -0.60 -8.68
CA TYR A 144 4.39 -0.90 -9.94
C TYR A 144 4.33 0.28 -10.93
N GLY A 145 5.31 0.47 -11.80
CA GLY A 145 5.33 1.51 -12.85
C GLY A 145 6.33 2.62 -12.53
N ASN A 146 6.01 3.89 -12.82
CA ASN A 146 6.91 5.00 -12.47
C ASN A 146 7.05 5.12 -10.94
N ARG A 147 8.22 4.71 -10.44
CA ARG A 147 8.57 4.61 -9.02
C ARG A 147 8.74 6.00 -8.41
N GLU A 148 9.61 6.81 -9.01
CA GLU A 148 9.96 8.15 -8.54
C GLU A 148 8.72 9.05 -8.36
N LYS A 149 7.88 9.16 -9.39
CA LYS A 149 6.65 9.96 -9.33
C LYS A 149 5.72 9.55 -8.17
N ARG A 150 5.69 8.26 -7.84
CA ARG A 150 4.84 7.75 -6.76
C ARG A 150 5.47 7.92 -5.39
N LEU A 151 6.79 7.80 -5.28
CA LEU A 151 7.51 8.06 -4.04
C LEU A 151 7.44 9.54 -3.67
N LEU A 152 7.66 10.45 -4.62
CA LEU A 152 7.47 11.90 -4.40
C LEU A 152 6.05 12.21 -3.94
N LYS A 153 5.05 11.61 -4.59
CA LYS A 153 3.66 11.77 -4.17
C LYS A 153 3.39 11.17 -2.79
N ALA A 154 4.01 10.04 -2.44
CA ALA A 154 3.90 9.45 -1.11
C ALA A 154 4.46 10.39 -0.04
N ILE A 155 5.64 10.97 -0.27
CA ILE A 155 6.27 11.94 0.64
C ILE A 155 5.37 13.16 0.82
N ASN A 156 4.89 13.78 -0.26
CA ASN A 156 4.03 14.97 -0.17
C ASN A 156 2.75 14.71 0.66
N GLU A 157 2.11 13.55 0.50
CA GLU A 157 0.92 13.24 1.30
C GLU A 157 1.28 12.90 2.76
N LEU A 158 2.41 12.23 3.02
CA LEU A 158 2.88 11.97 4.39
C LEU A 158 3.29 13.25 5.13
N GLU A 159 3.90 14.21 4.43
CA GLU A 159 4.25 15.52 5.00
C GLU A 159 3.00 16.31 5.38
N LYS A 160 1.93 16.26 4.57
CA LYS A 160 0.63 16.82 4.96
C LYS A 160 0.07 16.13 6.19
N ALA A 161 0.19 14.81 6.27
CA ALA A 161 -0.27 14.07 7.44
C ALA A 161 0.49 14.46 8.72
N LEU A 162 1.78 14.78 8.62
CA LEU A 162 2.58 15.27 9.75
C LEU A 162 2.16 16.67 10.25
N VAL A 163 1.56 17.50 9.40
CA VAL A 163 1.03 18.80 9.81
C VAL A 163 -0.15 18.62 10.77
N THR A 164 -0.97 17.61 10.53
CA THR A 164 -2.14 17.31 11.38
C THR A 164 -1.77 16.45 12.58
N ASP A 165 -1.05 15.35 12.36
CA ASP A 165 -0.64 14.42 13.41
C ASP A 165 0.88 14.21 13.36
N SER A 166 1.59 15.09 14.06
CA SER A 166 3.06 15.03 14.15
C SER A 166 3.57 13.97 15.14
N ILE A 167 2.67 13.44 15.99
CA ILE A 167 3.01 12.56 17.10
C ILE A 167 2.96 11.09 16.67
N ASP A 168 2.23 10.76 15.59
CA ASP A 168 2.16 9.40 15.07
C ASP A 168 3.51 8.90 14.50
N PRO A 169 4.17 7.91 15.15
CA PRO A 169 5.43 7.37 14.70
C PRO A 169 5.33 6.57 13.39
N GLN A 170 4.13 6.11 13.00
CA GLN A 170 3.94 5.39 11.73
C GLN A 170 4.16 6.31 10.52
N ILE A 171 3.77 7.58 10.62
CA ILE A 171 3.94 8.54 9.52
C ILE A 171 5.43 8.78 9.28
N TRP A 172 6.20 9.02 10.34
CA TRP A 172 7.66 9.15 10.28
C TRP A 172 8.35 7.90 9.72
N TYR A 173 7.87 6.72 10.12
CA TYR A 173 8.37 5.45 9.57
C TYR A 173 8.13 5.34 8.06
N TYR A 174 6.90 5.59 7.59
CA TYR A 174 6.60 5.52 6.15
C TYR A 174 7.35 6.56 5.33
N LEU A 175 7.57 7.75 5.91
CA LEU A 175 8.33 8.81 5.26
C LEU A 175 9.81 8.43 5.15
N GLY A 176 10.38 7.81 6.19
CA GLY A 176 11.73 7.23 6.16
C GLY A 176 11.88 6.16 5.07
N VAL A 177 10.92 5.24 4.95
CA VAL A 177 10.91 4.23 3.88
C VAL A 177 10.82 4.89 2.50
N ALA A 178 9.95 5.88 2.31
CA ALA A 178 9.81 6.56 1.01
C ALA A 178 11.10 7.28 0.60
N LYS A 179 11.77 7.97 1.53
CA LYS A 179 13.04 8.66 1.29
C LYS A 179 14.19 7.70 1.03
N TYR A 180 14.24 6.57 1.75
CA TYR A 180 15.18 5.49 1.48
C TYR A 180 15.02 4.96 0.05
N GLU A 181 13.78 4.72 -0.39
CA GLU A 181 13.49 4.24 -1.75
C GLU A 181 13.78 5.28 -2.84
N LEU A 182 13.92 6.56 -2.50
CA LEU A 182 14.41 7.62 -3.40
C LEU A 182 15.93 7.79 -3.38
N GLY A 183 16.64 7.13 -2.47
CA GLY A 183 18.09 7.28 -2.29
C GLY A 183 18.50 8.41 -1.32
N GLU A 184 17.54 9.05 -0.66
CA GLU A 184 17.79 10.11 0.33
C GLU A 184 18.11 9.51 1.71
N TYR A 185 19.20 8.76 1.81
CA TYR A 185 19.51 7.93 2.98
C TYR A 185 19.68 8.71 4.28
N GLN A 186 20.32 9.89 4.24
CA GLN A 186 20.50 10.72 5.44
C GLN A 186 19.15 11.18 6.00
N GLN A 187 18.26 11.64 5.13
CA GLN A 187 16.93 12.09 5.54
C GLN A 187 16.08 10.90 6.02
N ALA A 188 16.23 9.72 5.41
CA ALA A 188 15.55 8.51 5.86
C ALA A 188 15.95 8.14 7.30
N ILE A 189 17.26 8.23 7.63
CA ILE A 189 17.76 8.01 8.99
C ILE A 189 17.13 8.98 9.98
N ASP A 190 17.10 10.27 9.66
CA ASP A 190 16.49 11.28 10.54
C ASP A 190 15.02 10.98 10.82
N CYS A 191 14.28 10.50 9.81
CA CYS A 191 12.88 10.11 9.95
C CYS A 191 12.71 8.87 10.84
N HIS A 192 13.54 7.85 10.65
CA HIS A 192 13.53 6.65 11.48
C HIS A 192 13.94 6.93 12.93
N LEU A 193 14.89 7.85 13.17
CA LEU A 193 15.27 8.30 14.51
C LEU A 193 14.14 9.08 15.17
N ARG A 194 13.42 9.94 14.44
CA ARG A 194 12.21 10.61 14.96
C ARG A 194 11.11 9.61 15.31
N ALA A 195 10.86 8.61 14.45
CA ALA A 195 9.90 7.55 14.73
C ALA A 195 10.25 6.78 16.03
N ASN A 196 11.53 6.47 16.26
CA ASN A 196 11.99 5.81 17.49
C ASN A 196 11.85 6.70 18.73
N LYS A 197 12.01 8.03 18.60
CA LYS A 197 11.82 8.95 19.73
C LYS A 197 10.36 9.06 20.15
N LEU A 198 9.44 9.03 19.19
CA LEU A 198 8.00 9.15 19.43
C LEU A 198 7.38 7.85 19.95
N LYS A 199 7.85 6.71 19.45
CA LYS A 199 7.38 5.39 19.90
C LYS A 199 8.29 4.90 21.03
N GLN A 200 7.81 4.97 22.28
CA GLN A 200 8.43 4.25 23.40
C GLN A 200 8.37 2.72 23.22
N SER A 201 7.53 2.24 22.29
CA SER A 201 7.43 0.85 21.86
C SER A 201 8.26 0.59 20.60
N GLU A 202 9.12 -0.41 20.73
CA GLU A 202 10.35 -0.59 19.98
C GLU A 202 10.14 -1.44 18.71
N CYS A 203 9.39 -0.94 17.72
CA CYS A 203 9.05 -1.71 16.49
C CYS A 203 10.28 -2.25 15.73
N PRO A 204 10.45 -3.58 15.58
CA PRO A 204 11.55 -4.20 14.84
C PRO A 204 11.66 -3.72 13.38
N GLN A 205 10.54 -3.40 12.73
CA GLN A 205 10.48 -2.85 11.37
C GLN A 205 11.32 -1.57 11.23
N ASN A 206 11.12 -0.62 12.14
CA ASN A 206 11.73 0.70 12.03
C ASN A 206 13.25 0.61 12.21
N GLN A 207 13.70 -0.21 13.17
CA GLN A 207 15.13 -0.46 13.38
C GLN A 207 15.79 -1.19 12.21
N TYR A 208 15.09 -2.14 11.60
CA TYR A 208 15.58 -2.80 10.39
C TYR A 208 15.77 -1.81 9.23
N HIS A 209 14.78 -0.97 8.96
CA HIS A 209 14.88 0.04 7.91
C HIS A 209 15.92 1.14 8.22
N LEU A 210 16.10 1.50 9.49
CA LEU A 210 17.19 2.37 9.94
C LEU A 210 18.56 1.76 9.62
N GLY A 211 18.77 0.48 9.95
CA GLY A 211 20.01 -0.24 9.65
C GLY A 211 20.30 -0.31 8.16
N LEU A 212 19.28 -0.56 7.33
CA LEU A 212 19.42 -0.52 5.87
C LEU A 212 19.85 0.87 5.38
N ALA A 213 19.23 1.95 5.87
CA ALA A 213 19.59 3.31 5.48
C ALA A 213 21.03 3.66 5.89
N GLN A 214 21.46 3.25 7.08
CA GLN A 214 22.83 3.46 7.58
C GLN A 214 23.87 2.66 6.78
N LYS A 215 23.53 1.43 6.37
CA LYS A 215 24.36 0.58 5.50
C LYS A 215 24.61 1.27 4.15
N GLN A 216 23.58 1.89 3.55
CA GLN A 216 23.71 2.59 2.26
C GLN A 216 24.60 3.83 2.29
N LEU A 217 24.74 4.53 3.44
CA LEU A 217 25.67 5.66 3.57
C LEU A 217 27.15 5.23 3.49
N ASN A 218 27.46 3.96 3.76
CA ASN A 218 28.79 3.35 3.62
C ASN A 218 29.97 4.09 4.30
N THR A 219 29.70 4.92 5.32
CA THR A 219 30.73 5.51 6.18
C THR A 219 31.14 4.50 7.27
N PRO A 220 32.38 4.51 7.77
CA PRO A 220 32.81 3.55 8.80
C PRO A 220 31.92 3.63 10.06
N LYS A 221 31.52 4.84 10.46
CA LYS A 221 30.60 5.07 11.56
C LYS A 221 29.20 4.50 11.29
N SER A 222 28.65 4.77 10.10
CA SER A 222 27.31 4.28 9.76
C SER A 222 27.25 2.76 9.59
N ARG A 223 28.35 2.11 9.20
CA ARG A 223 28.43 0.63 9.18
C ARG A 223 28.33 0.03 10.57
N LEU A 224 29.06 0.57 11.54
CA LEU A 224 28.97 0.17 12.94
C LEU A 224 27.55 0.40 13.50
N ASP A 225 26.97 1.56 13.22
CA ASP A 225 25.60 1.88 13.63
C ASP A 225 24.58 0.91 13.00
N ALA A 226 24.76 0.54 11.73
CA ALA A 226 23.91 -0.43 11.03
C ALA A 226 24.00 -1.83 11.66
N CYS A 227 25.22 -2.30 12.00
CA CYS A 227 25.42 -3.57 12.71
C CYS A 227 24.66 -3.59 14.03
N ASN A 228 24.78 -2.50 14.79
CA ASN A 228 24.10 -2.35 16.07
C ASN A 228 22.58 -2.34 15.90
N ALA A 229 22.06 -1.66 14.86
CA ALA A 229 20.63 -1.65 14.55
C ALA A 229 20.11 -3.05 14.21
N PHE A 230 20.81 -3.82 13.37
CA PHE A 230 20.41 -5.20 13.07
C PHE A 230 20.51 -6.11 14.28
N LYS A 231 21.54 -5.97 15.12
CA LYS A 231 21.67 -6.71 16.38
C LYS A 231 20.48 -6.45 17.31
N GLN A 232 20.03 -5.20 17.43
CA GLN A 232 18.85 -4.85 18.22
C GLN A 232 17.56 -5.52 17.70
N VAL A 233 17.39 -5.62 16.37
CA VAL A 233 16.26 -6.36 15.78
C VAL A 233 16.31 -7.84 16.17
N LEU A 234 17.50 -8.44 16.19
CA LEU A 234 17.70 -9.84 16.53
C LEU A 234 17.48 -10.16 18.02
N THR A 235 17.57 -9.18 18.92
CA THR A 235 17.36 -9.40 20.36
C THR A 235 15.89 -9.33 20.79
N LYS A 236 15.00 -8.78 19.95
CA LYS A 236 13.60 -8.51 20.34
C LYS A 236 12.68 -9.70 20.18
N HIS A 237 11.66 -9.85 21.01
CA HIS A 237 10.63 -10.87 20.77
C HIS A 237 9.85 -10.55 19.48
N CYS A 238 9.58 -11.58 18.66
CA CYS A 238 8.77 -11.44 17.45
C CYS A 238 7.34 -11.82 17.79
N ASP A 239 6.43 -10.85 17.77
CA ASP A 239 5.01 -11.09 18.05
C ASP A 239 4.21 -11.28 16.75
N SER A 240 4.69 -10.72 15.63
CA SER A 240 4.03 -10.78 14.32
C SER A 240 4.79 -11.63 13.28
N ILE A 241 4.05 -12.22 12.33
CA ILE A 241 4.62 -12.86 11.13
C ILE A 241 5.51 -11.88 10.35
N ALA A 242 5.16 -10.58 10.36
CA ALA A 242 6.01 -9.57 9.73
C ALA A 242 7.36 -9.43 10.47
N ASP A 243 7.37 -9.51 11.80
CA ASP A 243 8.58 -9.43 12.62
C ASP A 243 9.48 -10.63 12.38
N THR A 244 8.91 -11.83 12.22
CA THR A 244 9.71 -13.03 11.94
C THR A 244 10.40 -12.91 10.59
N VAL A 245 9.69 -12.47 9.53
CA VAL A 245 10.30 -12.23 8.21
C VAL A 245 11.43 -11.20 8.29
N ILE A 246 11.20 -10.11 9.02
CA ILE A 246 12.20 -9.05 9.20
C ILE A 246 13.40 -9.55 9.98
N ARG A 247 13.20 -10.37 11.01
CA ARG A 247 14.29 -10.99 11.77
C ARG A 247 15.14 -11.88 10.87
N HIS A 248 14.52 -12.72 10.04
CA HIS A 248 15.26 -13.56 9.08
C HIS A 248 16.07 -12.72 8.08
N ALA A 249 15.49 -11.63 7.58
CA ALA A 249 16.21 -10.69 6.72
C ALA A 249 17.38 -10.01 7.47
N ALA A 250 17.16 -9.58 8.71
CA ALA A 250 18.17 -8.96 9.55
C ALA A 250 19.34 -9.90 9.88
N VAL A 251 19.14 -11.21 10.01
CA VAL A 251 20.24 -12.18 10.19
C VAL A 251 21.20 -12.14 9.00
N LYS A 252 20.66 -12.09 7.77
CA LYS A 252 21.48 -12.03 6.56
C LYS A 252 22.27 -10.72 6.51
N GLU A 253 21.58 -9.60 6.72
CA GLU A 253 22.20 -8.27 6.68
C GLU A 253 23.26 -8.11 7.78
N PHE A 254 23.02 -8.64 8.99
CA PHE A 254 23.95 -8.60 10.10
C PHE A 254 25.25 -9.36 9.80
N ARG A 255 25.15 -10.57 9.22
CA ARG A 255 26.33 -11.35 8.81
C ARG A 255 27.16 -10.62 7.77
N GLU A 256 26.50 -10.05 6.76
CA GLU A 256 27.20 -9.25 5.75
C GLU A 256 27.91 -8.07 6.41
N CYS A 257 27.30 -7.39 7.38
CA CYS A 257 27.96 -6.26 8.03
C CYS A 257 29.16 -6.67 8.91
N GLU A 258 29.14 -7.86 9.54
CA GLU A 258 30.29 -8.39 10.29
C GLU A 258 31.52 -8.66 9.39
N GLU A 259 31.32 -8.97 8.11
CA GLU A 259 32.42 -9.20 7.16
C GLU A 259 33.17 -7.90 6.78
N TYR A 260 32.56 -6.73 7.01
CA TYR A 260 33.13 -5.42 6.65
C TYR A 260 33.63 -4.59 7.85
N LEU A 261 33.56 -5.14 9.07
CA LEU A 261 34.09 -4.56 10.30
C LEU A 261 35.51 -5.08 10.58
#